data_AF-A0A4R8MBU1-F1
#
_entry.id   AF-A0A4R8MBU1-F1
#
_cell.length_a   1.000
_cell.length_b   1.000
_cell.length_c   1.000
_cell.angle_alpha   90.00
_cell.angle_beta   90.00
_cell.angle_gamma   90.00
#
_symmetry.space_group_name_H-M   'P 1'
#
loop_
_entity.id
_entity.type
_entity.pdbx_description
1 polymer ?
#
loop_
_entity_poly.entity_id
_entity_poly.type
_entity_poly.pdbx_seq_one_letter_code
_entity_poly.pdbx_strand_id
1 'polypeptide(L)'
;MKKKVMAAAVFCAIFVLTFTLGALAFEGVPKNHRKLMKNEDYAGAYEGMAAVMAEAKEKLDAKEYKALEQENARAIAESVREDMESGGSTEAEAYSTAYWMRSEYVSRGVLVWDWLRKNPKGIQGYYRLKSSEAEGYMTIMESDEKDVYSVYFLVAMKETPDLPGELDGMGKLEGNSMIVDDLRNDEVSVKLVFDGEAAVLTSPEKEKSAFIEEYGASFEGKYVRETKGGK
;
A
#
# COMPACT_ATOMS: atom_id res chain seq x y z
N MET A 1 -6.41 -30.18 -21.94
CA MET A 1 -7.25 -29.02 -22.34
C MET A 1 -7.27 -28.05 -21.18
N LYS A 2 -6.60 -26.90 -21.35
CA LYS A 2 -6.36 -25.90 -20.30
C LYS A 2 -7.66 -25.15 -19.99
N LYS A 3 -8.17 -25.24 -18.76
CA LYS A 3 -9.13 -24.25 -18.24
C LYS A 3 -8.29 -23.07 -17.78
N LYS A 4 -8.31 -21.98 -18.55
CA LYS A 4 -7.82 -20.68 -18.11
C LYS A 4 -8.70 -20.25 -16.95
N VAL A 5 -8.21 -20.42 -15.72
CA VAL A 5 -8.78 -19.72 -14.57
C VAL A 5 -8.45 -18.26 -14.83
N MET A 6 -9.47 -17.44 -15.05
CA MET A 6 -9.33 -16.01 -15.05
C MET A 6 -8.80 -15.64 -13.67
N ALA A 7 -7.51 -15.38 -13.58
CA ALA A 7 -6.94 -14.66 -12.46
C ALA A 7 -7.73 -13.35 -12.36
N ALA A 8 -8.46 -13.19 -11.27
CA ALA A 8 -8.91 -11.88 -10.84
C ALA A 8 -7.64 -11.11 -10.48
N ALA A 9 -6.98 -10.59 -11.50
CA ALA A 9 -6.00 -9.56 -11.31
C ALA A 9 -6.73 -8.45 -10.55
N VAL A 10 -6.31 -8.19 -9.32
CA VAL A 10 -6.58 -6.92 -8.65
C VAL A 10 -5.76 -5.89 -9.44
N PHE A 11 -6.25 -5.59 -10.64
CA PHE A 11 -5.91 -4.36 -11.33
C PHE A 11 -6.36 -3.27 -10.37
N CYS A 12 -5.41 -2.49 -9.86
CA CYS A 12 -5.66 -1.08 -9.56
C CYS A 12 -6.10 -0.43 -10.88
N ALA A 13 -7.35 -0.67 -11.27
CA ALA A 13 -7.99 -0.05 -12.41
C ALA A 13 -8.21 1.40 -11.99
N ILE A 14 -7.31 2.27 -12.40
CA ILE A 14 -7.52 3.72 -12.39
C ILE A 14 -8.71 3.97 -13.33
N PHE A 15 -9.92 3.93 -12.77
CA PHE A 15 -11.11 4.37 -13.47
C PHE A 15 -11.03 5.89 -13.58
N VAL A 16 -10.61 6.37 -14.74
CA VAL A 16 -10.69 7.79 -15.13
C VAL A 16 -12.18 8.13 -15.32
N LEU A 17 -12.87 8.36 -14.21
CA LEU A 17 -14.23 8.90 -14.20
C LEU A 17 -14.15 10.41 -14.40
N THR A 18 -14.34 10.82 -15.65
CA THR A 18 -14.49 12.22 -16.05
C THR A 18 -15.81 12.79 -15.52
N PHE A 19 -15.83 13.24 -14.27
CA PHE A 19 -16.94 14.03 -13.73
C PHE A 19 -16.70 15.52 -13.96
N THR A 20 -17.51 16.09 -14.87
CA THR A 20 -17.71 17.54 -14.95
C THR A 20 -18.87 17.94 -14.03
N LEU A 21 -18.60 18.85 -13.08
CA LEU A 21 -19.43 20.01 -12.64
C LEU A 21 -19.24 20.37 -11.15
N GLY A 22 -18.47 21.44 -10.92
CA GLY A 22 -18.76 22.45 -9.88
C GLY A 22 -18.21 22.26 -8.46
N ALA A 23 -18.07 21.03 -7.95
CA ALA A 23 -17.53 20.77 -6.62
C ALA A 23 -16.08 20.26 -6.71
N LEU A 24 -15.20 20.77 -5.83
CA LEU A 24 -13.87 20.20 -5.64
C LEU A 24 -14.03 18.79 -5.04
N ALA A 25 -13.21 17.85 -5.48
CA ALA A 25 -13.37 16.43 -5.09
C ALA A 25 -13.11 16.18 -3.59
N PHE A 26 -12.28 17.03 -2.95
CA PHE A 26 -11.88 16.92 -1.54
C PHE A 26 -11.36 18.27 -0.99
N GLU A 27 -11.29 18.42 0.33
CA GLU A 27 -10.57 19.53 0.98
C GLU A 27 -9.04 19.42 0.75
N GLY A 28 -8.38 20.52 0.35
CA GLY A 28 -6.94 20.52 0.00
C GLY A 28 -6.65 20.89 -1.46
N VAL A 29 -7.69 21.20 -2.23
CA VAL A 29 -7.56 21.73 -3.59
C VAL A 29 -7.21 23.24 -3.55
N PRO A 30 -6.17 23.70 -4.25
CA PRO A 30 -5.74 25.09 -4.20
C PRO A 30 -6.74 26.06 -4.84
N LYS A 31 -6.68 27.31 -4.40
CA LYS A 31 -7.55 28.39 -4.93
C LYS A 31 -7.36 28.64 -6.43
N ASN A 32 -6.16 28.42 -6.95
CA ASN A 32 -5.83 28.58 -8.37
C ASN A 32 -5.92 27.25 -9.16
N HIS A 33 -6.59 26.22 -8.62
CA HIS A 33 -6.74 24.89 -9.23
C HIS A 33 -7.06 24.94 -10.73
N ARG A 34 -8.02 25.78 -11.17
CA ARG A 34 -8.36 25.92 -12.60
C ARG A 34 -7.18 26.31 -13.49
N LYS A 35 -6.22 27.08 -12.96
CA LYS A 35 -4.99 27.46 -13.68
C LYS A 35 -4.00 26.29 -13.66
N LEU A 36 -3.85 25.63 -12.51
CA LEU A 36 -2.93 24.50 -12.34
C LEU A 36 -3.35 23.28 -13.17
N MET A 37 -4.64 23.05 -13.41
CA MET A 37 -5.15 21.99 -14.30
C MET A 37 -4.67 22.09 -15.76
N LYS A 38 -3.98 23.18 -16.16
CA LYS A 38 -3.31 23.26 -17.47
C LYS A 38 -1.93 22.60 -17.48
N ASN A 39 -1.37 22.31 -16.32
CA ASN A 39 -0.15 21.52 -16.18
C ASN A 39 -0.55 20.05 -16.07
N GLU A 40 0.03 19.20 -16.93
CA GLU A 40 -0.35 17.79 -17.05
C GLU A 40 0.00 16.98 -15.80
N ASP A 41 1.15 17.23 -15.18
CA ASP A 41 1.58 16.54 -13.96
C ASP A 41 0.64 16.82 -12.79
N TYR A 42 0.28 18.10 -12.62
CA TYR A 42 -0.70 18.51 -11.61
C TYR A 42 -2.07 17.87 -11.87
N ALA A 43 -2.53 17.90 -13.12
CA ALA A 43 -3.83 17.32 -13.49
C ALA A 43 -3.86 15.82 -13.17
N GLY A 44 -2.83 15.07 -13.58
CA GLY A 44 -2.71 13.64 -13.31
C GLY A 44 -2.64 13.32 -11.81
N ALA A 45 -1.83 14.06 -11.05
CA ALA A 45 -1.71 13.86 -9.60
C ALA A 45 -3.03 14.18 -8.86
N TYR A 46 -3.71 15.26 -9.26
CA TYR A 46 -5.02 15.61 -8.73
C TYR A 46 -6.06 14.52 -9.02
N GLU A 47 -6.12 14.02 -10.25
CA GLU A 47 -7.04 12.95 -10.62
C GLU A 47 -6.77 11.66 -9.83
N GLY A 48 -5.50 11.30 -9.64
CA GLY A 48 -5.11 10.18 -8.79
C GLY A 48 -5.58 10.33 -7.35
N MET A 49 -5.34 11.50 -6.74
CA MET A 49 -5.82 11.78 -5.38
C MET A 49 -7.35 11.81 -5.29
N ALA A 50 -8.03 12.38 -6.28
CA ALA A 50 -9.49 12.43 -6.32
C ALA A 50 -10.10 11.03 -6.41
N ALA A 51 -9.51 10.13 -7.21
CA ALA A 51 -9.98 8.75 -7.36
C ALA A 51 -9.88 7.98 -6.03
N VAL A 52 -8.73 8.05 -5.34
CA VAL A 52 -8.58 7.34 -4.05
C VAL A 52 -9.43 7.96 -2.94
N MET A 53 -9.69 9.27 -2.97
CA MET A 53 -10.62 9.91 -2.04
C MET A 53 -12.07 9.52 -2.31
N ALA A 54 -12.45 9.27 -3.57
CA ALA A 54 -13.77 8.73 -3.90
C ALA A 54 -13.92 7.31 -3.35
N GLU A 55 -12.92 6.44 -3.55
CA GLU A 55 -12.91 5.09 -2.99
C GLU A 55 -12.96 5.10 -1.45
N ALA A 56 -12.19 5.99 -0.82
CA ALA A 56 -12.21 6.14 0.63
C ALA A 56 -13.58 6.56 1.17
N LYS A 57 -14.33 7.39 0.42
CA LYS A 57 -15.69 7.80 0.77
C LYS A 57 -16.68 6.64 0.74
N GLU A 58 -16.46 5.66 -0.14
CA GLU A 58 -17.29 4.47 -0.25
C GLU A 58 -16.98 3.44 0.85
N LYS A 59 -15.71 3.33 1.25
CA LYS A 59 -15.23 2.30 2.19
C LYS A 59 -15.25 2.72 3.65
N LEU A 60 -15.10 4.00 3.96
CA LEU A 60 -15.03 4.51 5.33
C LEU A 60 -16.39 5.02 5.80
N ASP A 61 -16.61 4.99 7.12
CA ASP A 61 -17.76 5.69 7.68
C ASP A 61 -17.62 7.22 7.53
N ALA A 62 -18.73 7.95 7.61
CA ALA A 62 -18.75 9.39 7.37
C ALA A 62 -17.84 10.20 8.32
N LYS A 63 -17.62 9.72 9.55
CA LYS A 63 -16.76 10.39 10.53
C LYS A 63 -15.29 10.11 10.21
N GLU A 64 -14.95 8.86 9.89
CA GLU A 64 -13.60 8.46 9.47
C GLU A 64 -13.19 9.18 8.18
N TYR A 65 -14.08 9.21 7.18
CA TYR A 65 -13.84 9.93 5.93
C TYR A 65 -13.59 11.42 6.17
N LYS A 66 -14.43 12.08 6.99
CA LYS A 66 -14.25 13.50 7.29
C LYS A 66 -12.95 13.79 8.04
N ALA A 67 -12.53 12.90 8.94
CA ALA A 67 -11.25 13.02 9.62
C ALA A 67 -10.07 12.89 8.64
N LEU A 68 -10.16 11.92 7.72
CA LEU A 68 -9.16 11.71 6.68
C LEU A 68 -9.06 12.90 5.72
N GLU A 69 -10.19 13.45 5.28
CA GLU A 69 -10.23 14.63 4.41
C GLU A 69 -9.54 15.84 5.07
N GLN A 70 -9.80 16.10 6.36
CA GLN A 70 -9.16 17.17 7.11
C GLN A 70 -7.66 16.92 7.34
N GLU A 71 -7.26 15.67 7.58
CA GLU A 71 -5.85 15.29 7.70
C GLU A 71 -5.11 15.54 6.38
N ASN A 72 -5.68 15.07 5.26
CA ASN A 72 -5.12 15.26 3.93
C ASN A 72 -4.97 16.75 3.60
N ALA A 73 -6.00 17.56 3.85
CA ALA A 73 -5.94 18.99 3.58
C ALA A 73 -4.78 19.68 4.32
N ARG A 74 -4.53 19.30 5.58
CA ARG A 74 -3.42 19.84 6.38
C ARG A 74 -2.07 19.36 5.86
N ALA A 75 -1.93 18.06 5.61
CA ALA A 75 -0.69 17.46 5.14
C ALA A 75 -0.29 17.99 3.75
N ILE A 76 -1.26 18.20 2.85
CA ILE A 76 -1.03 18.81 1.54
C ILE A 76 -0.53 20.24 1.71
N ALA A 77 -1.20 21.04 2.54
CA ALA A 77 -0.80 22.44 2.76
C ALA A 77 0.60 22.55 3.37
N GLU A 78 0.96 21.66 4.30
CA GLU A 78 2.28 21.59 4.91
C GLU A 78 3.35 21.19 3.90
N SER A 79 3.13 20.09 3.16
CA SER A 79 4.06 19.59 2.14
C SER A 79 4.32 20.63 1.04
N VAL A 80 3.28 21.28 0.53
CA VAL A 80 3.42 22.33 -0.49
C VAL A 80 4.21 23.52 0.05
N ARG A 81 3.94 23.94 1.29
CA ARG A 81 4.65 25.05 1.92
C ARG A 81 6.14 24.73 2.04
N GLU A 82 6.49 23.55 2.54
CA GLU A 82 7.89 23.14 2.72
C GLU A 82 8.64 23.04 1.39
N ASP A 83 8.01 22.43 0.38
CA ASP A 83 8.61 22.27 -0.94
C ASP A 83 8.84 23.63 -1.62
N MET A 84 7.86 24.54 -1.54
CA MET A 84 8.00 25.90 -2.07
C MET A 84 9.02 26.74 -1.28
N GLU A 85 9.11 26.60 0.04
CA GLU A 85 10.11 27.30 0.89
C GLU A 85 11.54 26.86 0.62
N SER A 86 11.74 25.61 0.17
CA SER A 86 13.05 25.09 -0.23
C SER A 86 13.62 25.76 -1.50
N GLY A 87 12.77 26.47 -2.26
CA GLY A 87 13.14 27.27 -3.43
C GLY A 87 13.37 26.46 -4.71
N GLY A 88 13.14 25.14 -4.69
CA GLY A 88 13.36 24.25 -5.84
C GLY A 88 12.15 24.00 -6.74
N SER A 89 10.92 24.16 -6.21
CA SER A 89 9.71 23.70 -6.89
C SER A 89 8.78 24.84 -7.30
N THR A 90 8.18 24.71 -8.48
CA THR A 90 7.01 25.51 -8.86
C THR A 90 5.79 25.08 -8.04
N GLU A 91 4.79 25.94 -7.96
CA GLU A 91 3.54 25.61 -7.26
C GLU A 91 2.86 24.35 -7.83
N ALA A 92 2.92 24.14 -9.16
CA ALA A 92 2.36 22.94 -9.77
C ALA A 92 3.10 21.67 -9.29
N GLU A 93 4.43 21.67 -9.31
CA GLU A 93 5.26 20.55 -8.86
C GLU A 93 5.03 20.24 -7.38
N ALA A 94 4.98 21.27 -6.53
CA ALA A 94 4.74 21.09 -5.10
C ALA A 94 3.39 20.42 -4.82
N TYR A 95 2.32 20.84 -5.50
CA TYR A 95 1.03 20.17 -5.38
C TYR A 95 1.02 18.77 -5.98
N SER A 96 1.67 18.55 -7.12
CA SER A 96 1.78 17.22 -7.75
C SER A 96 2.42 16.21 -6.80
N THR A 97 3.54 16.58 -6.18
CA THR A 97 4.23 15.76 -5.18
C THR A 97 3.35 15.49 -3.97
N ALA A 98 2.72 16.54 -3.42
CA ALA A 98 1.84 16.39 -2.25
C ALA A 98 0.65 15.47 -2.55
N TYR A 99 0.01 15.59 -3.71
CA TYR A 99 -1.09 14.72 -4.11
C TYR A 99 -0.66 13.27 -4.34
N TRP A 100 0.50 13.04 -4.97
CA TRP A 100 1.03 11.70 -5.16
C TRP A 100 1.38 11.02 -3.82
N MET A 101 2.03 11.74 -2.90
CA MET A 101 2.34 11.19 -1.57
C MET A 101 1.06 10.86 -0.78
N ARG A 102 0.06 11.74 -0.85
CA ARG A 102 -1.21 11.51 -0.15
C ARG A 102 -2.07 10.46 -0.81
N SER A 103 -2.01 10.28 -2.13
CA SER A 103 -2.76 9.21 -2.79
C SER A 103 -2.23 7.83 -2.38
N GLU A 104 -0.91 7.65 -2.29
CA GLU A 104 -0.27 6.43 -1.75
C GLU A 104 -0.60 6.19 -0.28
N TYR A 105 -0.59 7.26 0.54
CA TYR A 105 -0.98 7.15 1.94
C TYR A 105 -2.44 6.68 2.09
N VAL A 106 -3.36 7.25 1.32
CA VAL A 106 -4.78 6.86 1.36
C VAL A 106 -4.95 5.42 0.87
N SER A 107 -4.41 5.11 -0.31
CA SER A 107 -4.61 3.79 -0.96
C SER A 107 -4.03 2.65 -0.12
N ARG A 108 -2.80 2.79 0.40
CA ARG A 108 -2.14 1.73 1.18
C ARG A 108 -2.37 1.88 2.67
N GLY A 109 -2.02 3.04 3.23
CA GLY A 109 -2.00 3.26 4.67
C GLY A 109 -3.38 3.19 5.31
N VAL A 110 -4.37 3.80 4.65
CA VAL A 110 -5.74 3.87 5.19
C VAL A 110 -6.60 2.71 4.70
N LEU A 111 -6.72 2.54 3.38
CA LEU A 111 -7.69 1.59 2.82
C LEU A 111 -7.26 0.13 2.94
N VAL A 112 -5.96 -0.15 3.07
CA VAL A 112 -5.44 -1.51 3.25
C VAL A 112 -4.94 -1.73 4.68
N TRP A 113 -3.89 -1.02 5.11
CA TRP A 113 -3.21 -1.34 6.37
C TRP A 113 -4.10 -1.10 7.59
N ASP A 114 -4.71 0.07 7.69
CA ASP A 114 -5.62 0.37 8.79
C ASP A 114 -6.86 -0.51 8.79
N TRP A 115 -7.41 -0.83 7.62
CA TRP A 115 -8.51 -1.79 7.50
C TRP A 115 -8.11 -3.17 8.03
N LEU A 116 -6.94 -3.68 7.63
CA LEU A 116 -6.41 -4.97 8.10
C LEU A 116 -6.16 -5.00 9.62
N ARG A 117 -5.67 -3.90 10.20
CA ARG A 117 -5.47 -3.77 11.65
C ARG A 117 -6.79 -3.75 12.43
N LYS A 118 -7.87 -3.20 11.84
CA LYS A 118 -9.22 -3.15 12.44
C LYS A 118 -10.01 -4.45 12.23
N ASN A 119 -9.71 -5.21 11.17
CA ASN A 119 -10.47 -6.39 10.75
C ASN A 119 -9.61 -7.65 10.68
N PRO A 120 -8.93 -8.06 11.78
CA PRO A 120 -8.20 -9.32 11.81
C PRO A 120 -9.17 -10.50 11.72
N LYS A 121 -8.89 -11.46 10.84
CA LYS A 121 -9.71 -12.68 10.67
C LYS A 121 -8.83 -13.86 10.29
N GLY A 122 -8.86 -14.94 11.07
CA GLY A 122 -7.95 -16.07 10.82
C GLY A 122 -6.50 -15.58 10.75
N ILE A 123 -5.82 -15.81 9.63
CA ILE A 123 -4.47 -15.29 9.34
C ILE A 123 -4.44 -13.91 8.63
N GLN A 124 -5.58 -13.39 8.16
CA GLN A 124 -5.66 -12.05 7.57
C GLN A 124 -5.24 -10.98 8.58
N GLY A 125 -4.43 -10.02 8.12
CA GLY A 125 -4.01 -8.89 8.93
C GLY A 125 -2.79 -8.16 8.38
N TYR A 126 -2.44 -7.08 9.06
CA TYR A 126 -1.20 -6.34 8.87
C TYR A 126 -0.19 -6.82 9.90
N TYR A 127 0.99 -7.21 9.48
CA TYR A 127 2.05 -7.72 10.34
C TYR A 127 3.31 -6.88 10.20
N ARG A 128 3.99 -6.63 11.31
CA ARG A 128 5.26 -5.89 11.35
C ARG A 128 6.43 -6.84 11.59
N LEU A 129 7.49 -6.69 10.82
CA LEU A 129 8.77 -7.36 11.06
C LEU A 129 9.33 -6.95 12.43
N LYS A 130 9.81 -7.92 13.19
CA LYS A 130 10.54 -7.71 14.44
C LYS A 130 12.02 -7.96 14.20
N SER A 131 12.73 -6.89 13.82
CA SER A 131 14.16 -6.90 13.55
C SER A 131 14.86 -5.65 14.12
N SER A 132 16.10 -5.80 14.55
CA SER A 132 16.99 -4.69 14.89
C SER A 132 17.61 -4.05 13.66
N GLU A 133 17.78 -4.81 12.58
CA GLU A 133 18.57 -4.45 11.38
C GLU A 133 17.71 -3.95 10.22
N ALA A 134 16.44 -4.35 10.18
CA ALA A 134 15.52 -4.04 9.10
C ALA A 134 14.19 -3.53 9.63
N GLU A 135 13.49 -2.78 8.79
CA GLU A 135 12.08 -2.46 8.95
C GLU A 135 11.28 -3.12 7.85
N GLY A 136 10.06 -3.55 8.15
CA GLY A 136 9.25 -4.20 7.14
C GLY A 136 7.88 -4.56 7.64
N TYR A 137 7.02 -4.90 6.69
CA TYR A 137 5.67 -5.36 6.96
C TYR A 137 5.23 -6.41 5.96
N MET A 138 4.21 -7.16 6.37
CA MET A 138 3.50 -8.11 5.54
C MET A 138 2.01 -7.82 5.67
N THR A 139 1.30 -7.76 4.55
CA THR A 139 -0.16 -7.75 4.52
C THR A 139 -0.67 -9.07 3.98
N ILE A 140 -1.60 -9.69 4.70
CA ILE A 140 -2.30 -10.91 4.27
C ILE A 140 -3.77 -10.56 4.16
N MET A 141 -4.40 -10.84 3.01
CA MET A 141 -5.82 -10.60 2.74
C MET A 141 -6.47 -11.86 2.16
N GLU A 142 -7.64 -12.24 2.67
CA GLU A 142 -8.42 -13.36 2.12
C GLU A 142 -8.79 -13.08 0.66
N SER A 143 -8.67 -14.10 -0.20
CA SER A 143 -9.21 -14.06 -1.57
C SER A 143 -10.62 -14.67 -1.62
N ASP A 144 -11.25 -14.66 -2.80
CA ASP A 144 -12.52 -15.34 -3.04
C ASP A 144 -12.40 -16.88 -2.97
N GLU A 145 -11.19 -17.43 -3.15
CA GLU A 145 -10.95 -18.86 -3.00
C GLU A 145 -10.66 -19.21 -1.54
N LYS A 146 -11.32 -20.27 -1.06
CA LYS A 146 -11.17 -20.76 0.30
C LYS A 146 -9.70 -21.09 0.61
N ASP A 147 -9.23 -20.59 1.75
CA ASP A 147 -7.88 -20.78 2.28
C ASP A 147 -6.78 -20.20 1.36
N VAL A 148 -7.11 -19.40 0.35
CA VAL A 148 -6.16 -18.70 -0.51
C VAL A 148 -6.12 -17.22 -0.15
N TYR A 149 -4.92 -16.68 -0.07
CA TYR A 149 -4.65 -15.33 0.41
C TYR A 149 -3.73 -14.59 -0.55
N SER A 150 -4.01 -13.31 -0.76
CA SER A 150 -3.05 -12.37 -1.34
C SER A 150 -2.10 -11.91 -0.25
N VAL A 151 -0.81 -11.93 -0.54
CA VAL A 151 0.26 -11.62 0.41
C VAL A 151 1.22 -10.63 -0.22
N TYR A 152 1.45 -9.52 0.46
CA TYR A 152 2.43 -8.52 0.04
C TYR A 152 3.45 -8.30 1.16
N PHE A 153 4.72 -8.22 0.78
CA PHE A 153 5.86 -7.96 1.65
C PHE A 153 6.59 -6.71 1.21
N LEU A 154 7.05 -5.94 2.20
CA LEU A 154 8.05 -4.91 2.01
C LEU A 154 9.04 -4.96 3.16
N VAL A 155 10.34 -5.01 2.84
CA VAL A 155 11.43 -4.96 3.82
C VAL A 155 12.51 -4.00 3.32
N ALA A 156 12.97 -3.12 4.20
CA ALA A 156 14.09 -2.22 3.95
C ALA A 156 15.12 -2.40 5.07
N MET A 157 16.39 -2.56 4.70
CA MET A 157 17.49 -2.56 5.67
C MET A 157 17.70 -1.15 6.20
N LYS A 158 17.94 -0.99 7.50
CA LYS A 158 18.16 0.35 8.09
C LYS A 158 19.44 1.03 7.59
N GLU A 159 20.43 0.25 7.19
CA GLU A 159 21.69 0.76 6.63
C GLU A 159 21.53 1.23 5.17
N THR A 160 20.55 0.68 4.45
CA THR A 160 20.27 1.00 3.03
C THR A 160 18.76 1.12 2.80
N PRO A 161 18.09 2.11 3.43
CA PRO A 161 16.63 2.20 3.42
C PRO A 161 16.04 2.53 2.04
N ASP A 162 16.86 3.09 1.14
CA ASP A 162 16.44 3.50 -0.21
C ASP A 162 16.33 2.34 -1.22
N LEU A 163 16.68 1.12 -0.81
CA LEU A 163 16.55 -0.09 -1.62
C LEU A 163 15.61 -1.09 -0.91
N PRO A 164 14.28 -0.85 -0.91
CA PRO A 164 13.34 -1.80 -0.33
C PRO A 164 13.21 -3.04 -1.21
N GLY A 165 13.19 -4.20 -0.57
CA GLY A 165 12.71 -5.44 -1.19
C GLY A 165 11.20 -5.53 -1.10
N GLU A 166 10.58 -5.93 -2.21
CA GLU A 166 9.13 -6.15 -2.29
C GLU A 166 8.82 -7.51 -2.91
N LEU A 167 7.81 -8.20 -2.37
CA LEU A 167 7.26 -9.42 -2.96
C LEU A 167 5.74 -9.34 -2.90
N ASP A 168 5.08 -9.57 -4.04
CA ASP A 168 3.63 -9.64 -4.17
C ASP A 168 3.27 -11.03 -4.68
N GLY A 169 2.43 -11.74 -3.92
CA GLY A 169 2.26 -13.16 -4.06
C GLY A 169 0.87 -13.66 -3.68
N MET A 170 0.63 -14.92 -4.02
CA MET A 170 -0.54 -15.66 -3.53
C MET A 170 -0.09 -16.93 -2.82
N GLY A 171 -0.78 -17.28 -1.75
CA GLY A 171 -0.49 -18.49 -1.00
C GLY A 171 -1.75 -19.19 -0.54
N LYS A 172 -1.71 -20.52 -0.55
CA LYS A 172 -2.76 -21.37 0.02
C LYS A 172 -2.34 -21.85 1.40
N LEU A 173 -3.20 -21.60 2.39
CA LEU A 173 -3.00 -22.04 3.76
C LEU A 173 -3.31 -23.53 3.89
N GLU A 174 -2.30 -24.29 4.32
CA GLU A 174 -2.41 -25.70 4.64
C GLU A 174 -1.97 -25.92 6.09
N GLY A 175 -2.94 -26.27 6.95
CA GLY A 175 -2.71 -26.32 8.40
C GLY A 175 -2.38 -24.93 8.95
N ASN A 176 -1.13 -24.74 9.37
CA ASN A 176 -0.62 -23.47 9.88
C ASN A 176 0.49 -22.87 9.00
N SER A 177 0.63 -23.31 7.75
CA SER A 177 1.67 -22.79 6.86
C SER A 177 1.16 -22.54 5.45
N MET A 178 1.83 -21.65 4.73
CA MET A 178 1.62 -21.47 3.30
C MET A 178 2.96 -21.29 2.59
N ILE A 179 2.98 -21.69 1.32
CA ILE A 179 3.96 -21.20 0.35
C ILE A 179 3.33 -20.04 -0.37
N VAL A 180 4.07 -18.95 -0.51
CA VAL A 180 3.68 -17.76 -1.28
C VAL A 180 4.59 -17.70 -2.49
N ASP A 181 4.00 -17.82 -3.67
CA ASP A 181 4.70 -17.71 -4.95
C ASP A 181 4.64 -16.25 -5.43
N ASP A 182 5.76 -15.68 -5.89
CA ASP A 182 5.80 -14.31 -6.43
C ASP A 182 5.03 -14.27 -7.76
N LEU A 183 4.07 -13.35 -7.87
CA LEU A 183 3.25 -13.18 -9.07
C LEU A 183 4.06 -12.69 -10.28
N ARG A 184 5.24 -12.12 -10.06
CA ARG A 184 6.15 -11.62 -11.10
C ARG A 184 7.18 -12.68 -11.52
N ASN A 185 7.41 -13.70 -10.68
CA ASN A 185 8.40 -14.75 -10.92
C ASN A 185 8.00 -16.07 -10.24
N ASP A 186 7.55 -17.04 -11.02
CA ASP A 186 7.07 -18.34 -10.55
C ASP A 186 8.19 -19.28 -10.05
N GLU A 187 9.45 -18.92 -10.24
CA GLU A 187 10.60 -19.62 -9.64
C GLU A 187 10.90 -19.14 -8.21
N VAL A 188 10.28 -18.06 -7.76
CA VAL A 188 10.52 -17.43 -6.46
C VAL A 188 9.35 -17.73 -5.53
N SER A 189 9.65 -18.36 -4.40
CA SER A 189 8.67 -18.63 -3.35
C SER A 189 9.24 -18.45 -1.96
N VAL A 190 8.36 -18.08 -1.03
CA VAL A 190 8.68 -17.98 0.40
C VAL A 190 7.71 -18.82 1.21
N LYS A 191 8.17 -19.33 2.36
CA LYS A 191 7.32 -20.08 3.28
C LYS A 191 6.96 -19.22 4.48
N LEU A 192 5.68 -19.16 4.78
CA LEU A 192 5.13 -18.61 6.02
C LEU A 192 4.66 -19.73 6.93
N VAL A 193 5.02 -19.65 8.21
CA VAL A 193 4.49 -20.52 9.28
C VAL A 193 3.86 -19.65 10.35
N PHE A 194 2.58 -19.89 10.65
CA PHE A 194 1.78 -19.14 11.58
C PHE A 194 1.76 -19.77 12.98
N ASP A 195 1.84 -18.91 13.98
CA ASP A 195 1.65 -19.22 15.41
C ASP A 195 0.85 -18.10 16.05
N GLY A 196 -0.47 -18.27 16.09
CA GLY A 196 -1.41 -17.25 16.55
C GLY A 196 -1.30 -15.95 15.75
N GLU A 197 -0.91 -14.87 16.42
CA GLU A 197 -0.72 -13.55 15.82
C GLU A 197 0.66 -13.34 15.21
N ALA A 198 1.55 -14.33 15.29
CA ALA A 198 2.87 -14.28 14.68
C ALA A 198 2.94 -15.12 13.41
N ALA A 199 3.83 -14.73 12.51
CA ALA A 199 4.25 -15.50 11.35
C ALA A 199 5.77 -15.50 11.27
N VAL A 200 6.37 -16.63 10.93
CA VAL A 200 7.79 -16.73 10.60
C VAL A 200 7.92 -16.94 9.10
N LEU A 201 8.67 -16.04 8.46
CA LEU A 201 9.02 -16.15 7.04
C LEU A 201 10.41 -16.78 6.91
N THR A 202 10.48 -17.79 6.07
CA THR A 202 11.75 -18.42 5.63
C THR A 202 11.77 -18.52 4.12
N SER A 203 12.92 -18.30 3.52
CA SER A 203 13.14 -18.48 2.07
C SER A 203 14.14 -19.61 1.85
N PRO A 204 14.06 -20.38 0.75
CA PRO A 204 15.15 -21.26 0.41
C PRO A 204 16.43 -20.44 0.10
N GLU A 205 17.60 -21.06 0.27
CA GLU A 205 18.89 -20.34 0.30
C GLU A 205 19.21 -19.61 -1.01
N LYS A 206 18.77 -20.19 -2.14
CA LYS A 206 18.95 -19.60 -3.48
C LYS A 206 18.17 -18.29 -3.58
N GLU A 207 16.91 -18.29 -3.17
CA GLU A 207 16.00 -17.14 -3.20
C GLU A 207 16.46 -16.08 -2.20
N LYS A 208 16.89 -16.49 -1.01
CA LYS A 208 17.50 -15.58 -0.03
C LYS A 208 18.69 -14.82 -0.61
N SER A 209 19.60 -15.54 -1.28
CA SER A 209 20.78 -14.93 -1.91
C SER A 209 20.37 -13.97 -3.02
N ALA A 210 19.40 -14.38 -3.86
CA ALA A 210 18.86 -13.54 -4.93
C ALA A 210 18.20 -12.27 -4.39
N PHE A 211 17.40 -12.36 -3.32
CA PHE A 211 16.76 -11.20 -2.69
C PHE A 211 17.78 -10.20 -2.13
N ILE A 212 18.84 -10.69 -1.50
CA ILE A 212 19.91 -9.82 -1.00
C ILE A 212 20.66 -9.16 -2.17
N GLU A 213 20.90 -9.88 -3.25
CA GLU A 213 21.58 -9.33 -4.44
C GLU A 213 20.72 -8.28 -5.16
N GLU A 214 19.43 -8.56 -5.34
CA GLU A 214 18.51 -7.70 -6.08
C GLU A 214 18.02 -6.50 -5.25
N TYR A 215 17.70 -6.74 -3.97
CA TYR A 215 17.02 -5.78 -3.11
C TYR A 215 17.84 -5.36 -1.89
N GLY A 216 19.04 -5.90 -1.68
CA GLY A 216 19.84 -5.61 -0.49
C GLY A 216 19.23 -6.14 0.82
N ALA A 217 18.14 -6.92 0.76
CA ALA A 217 17.38 -7.34 1.92
C ALA A 217 16.94 -8.80 1.83
N SER A 218 16.79 -9.44 2.99
CA SER A 218 16.11 -10.72 3.13
C SER A 218 14.74 -10.50 3.73
N PHE A 219 13.73 -11.20 3.22
CA PHE A 219 12.38 -11.17 3.78
C PHE A 219 12.25 -11.99 5.08
N GLU A 220 13.29 -12.75 5.45
CA GLU A 220 13.25 -13.66 6.59
C GLU A 220 13.04 -12.95 7.92
N GLY A 221 12.30 -13.60 8.79
CA GLY A 221 12.16 -13.15 10.17
C GLY A 221 10.78 -13.38 10.75
N LYS A 222 10.62 -12.88 11.98
CA LYS A 222 9.36 -12.94 12.71
C LYS A 222 8.55 -11.70 12.45
N TYR A 223 7.34 -11.89 11.94
CA TYR A 223 6.33 -10.87 11.75
C TYR A 223 5.26 -11.04 12.82
N VAL A 224 4.80 -9.92 13.40
CA VAL A 224 3.75 -9.93 14.43
C VAL A 224 2.60 -9.04 13.99
N ARG A 225 1.38 -9.56 14.05
CA ARG A 225 0.17 -8.84 13.66
C ARG A 225 0.00 -7.59 14.52
N GLU A 226 -0.31 -6.48 13.87
CA GLU A 226 -0.76 -5.26 14.53
C GLU A 226 -2.28 -5.23 14.53
N THR A 227 -2.85 -4.79 15.65
CA THR A 227 -4.29 -4.52 15.78
C THR A 227 -4.49 -3.05 16.11
N LYS A 228 -5.55 -2.46 15.55
CA LYS A 228 -5.92 -1.06 15.79
C LYS A 228 -7.36 -1.04 16.29
N GLY A 229 -7.51 -0.75 17.59
CA GLY A 229 -8.81 -0.58 18.22
C GLY A 229 -9.64 -1.86 18.25
N GLY A 230 -9.32 -2.77 19.17
CA GLY A 230 -10.30 -3.72 19.69
C GLY A 230 -11.02 -3.09 20.88
N LYS A 231 -12.35 -3.06 20.85
CA LYS A 231 -13.13 -3.13 22.08
C LYS A 231 -13.11 -4.56 22.59
#